data_AF-A0A1H0MY21-F1
#
_entry.id   AF-A0A1H0MY21-F1
#
_cell.length_a   1.000
_cell.length_b   1.000
_cell.length_c   1.000
_cell.angle_alpha   90.00
_cell.angle_beta   90.00
_cell.angle_gamma   90.00
#
_symmetry.space_group_name_H-M   'P 1'
#
loop_
_entity.id
_entity.type
_entity.pdbx_description
1 polymer ?
#
loop_
_entity_poly.entity_id
_entity_poly.type
_entity_poly.pdbx_seq_one_letter_code
_entity_poly.pdbx_strand_id
1 'polypeptide(L)'
;MLREVFSGTVLAAKNMKSGTVEDLQTLIKPIIELGFPIVGIVSDGQHSIRLAFEGLLPGFPYQYCQYHYLKDIAKSVVDADRKLKTELKKSMRGIRDVERKIEQTESRVSKNEDVTMSVSAGEQTTLEMAEARIAKKYIVATRALLLEDGDPPLELPGMLIYERAQAIQASLARCLDKKGALAP
;
A
#
# COMPACT_ATOMS: atom_id res chain seq x y z
N MET A 1 -19.31 -1.62 -17.70
CA MET A 1 -18.79 -0.35 -18.26
C MET A 1 -18.01 -0.70 -19.51
N LEU A 2 -18.21 0.04 -20.60
CA LEU A 2 -17.40 0.01 -21.82
C LEU A 2 -16.55 1.27 -21.87
N ARG A 3 -15.28 1.11 -22.22
CA ARG A 3 -14.29 2.19 -22.26
C ARG A 3 -13.44 2.05 -23.51
N GLU A 4 -13.14 3.17 -24.14
CA GLU A 4 -12.11 3.26 -25.17
C GLU A 4 -10.73 3.24 -24.51
N VAL A 5 -9.85 2.33 -24.93
CA VAL A 5 -8.62 1.98 -24.20
C VAL A 5 -7.56 3.08 -24.26
N PHE A 6 -7.39 3.76 -25.40
CA PHE A 6 -6.29 4.71 -25.60
C PHE A 6 -6.50 6.04 -24.87
N SER A 7 -7.71 6.60 -24.95
CA SER A 7 -8.09 7.85 -24.28
C SER A 7 -8.63 7.63 -22.87
N GLY A 8 -9.02 6.40 -22.54
CA GLY A 8 -9.73 6.09 -21.31
C GLY A 8 -11.15 6.65 -21.29
N THR A 9 -11.73 7.09 -22.40
CA THR A 9 -13.10 7.64 -22.42
C THR A 9 -14.13 6.55 -22.14
N VAL A 10 -15.04 6.79 -21.19
CA VAL A 10 -16.15 5.87 -20.93
C VAL A 10 -17.20 6.05 -22.02
N LEU A 11 -17.42 5.01 -22.82
CA LEU A 11 -18.38 5.02 -23.93
C LEU A 11 -19.78 4.65 -23.47
N ALA A 12 -19.89 3.71 -22.53
CA ALA A 12 -21.17 3.33 -21.94
C ALA A 12 -21.00 2.78 -20.51
N ALA A 13 -21.93 3.09 -19.63
CA ALA A 13 -22.03 2.46 -18.32
C ALA A 13 -23.50 2.27 -17.96
N LYS A 14 -23.86 1.03 -17.63
CA LYS A 14 -25.22 0.67 -17.22
C LYS A 14 -25.13 -0.23 -16.01
N ASN A 15 -25.94 0.06 -15.01
CA ASN A 15 -26.16 -0.87 -13.90
C ASN A 15 -27.16 -1.93 -14.39
N MET A 16 -26.76 -3.20 -14.32
CA MET A 16 -27.52 -4.31 -14.88
C MET A 16 -27.89 -5.27 -13.75
N LYS A 17 -29.15 -5.72 -13.74
CA LYS A 17 -29.62 -6.72 -12.77
C LYS A 17 -29.07 -8.12 -13.07
N SER A 18 -28.84 -8.40 -14.36
CA SER A 18 -28.17 -9.59 -14.89
C SER A 18 -27.16 -9.17 -15.95
N GLY A 19 -26.04 -9.90 -16.06
CA GLY A 19 -25.04 -9.71 -17.10
C GLY A 19 -25.15 -10.75 -18.21
N THR A 20 -26.36 -10.97 -18.74
CA THR A 20 -26.58 -11.95 -19.82
C THR A 20 -25.96 -11.48 -21.12
N VAL A 21 -25.85 -12.40 -22.09
CA VAL A 21 -25.32 -12.08 -23.42
C VAL A 21 -26.18 -11.01 -24.09
N GLU A 22 -27.50 -11.13 -24.01
CA GLU A 22 -28.48 -10.21 -24.64
C GLU A 22 -28.42 -8.82 -24.01
N ASP A 23 -28.32 -8.77 -22.67
CA ASP A 23 -28.16 -7.53 -21.91
C ASP A 23 -26.90 -6.79 -22.38
N LEU A 24 -25.78 -7.51 -22.46
CA LEU A 24 -24.48 -6.97 -22.90
C LEU A 24 -24.54 -6.52 -24.36
N GLN A 25 -25.12 -7.32 -25.25
CA GLN A 25 -25.24 -6.95 -26.66
C GLN A 25 -26.05 -5.66 -26.84
N THR A 26 -27.13 -5.50 -26.07
CA THR A 26 -27.95 -4.28 -26.06
C THR A 26 -27.13 -3.05 -25.64
N LEU A 27 -26.17 -3.21 -24.72
CA LEU A 27 -25.28 -2.13 -24.29
C LEU A 27 -24.17 -1.83 -25.31
N ILE A 28 -23.64 -2.85 -25.98
CA ILE A 28 -22.48 -2.74 -26.88
C ILE A 28 -22.90 -2.21 -28.26
N LYS A 29 -24.05 -2.65 -28.78
CA LYS A 29 -24.48 -2.38 -30.16
C LYS A 29 -24.51 -0.88 -30.53
N PRO A 30 -25.05 0.03 -29.69
CA PRO A 30 -25.03 1.47 -30.02
C PRO A 30 -23.63 2.04 -30.18
N ILE A 31 -22.63 1.46 -29.51
CA ILE A 31 -21.23 1.91 -29.61
C ILE A 31 -20.61 1.47 -30.93
N ILE A 32 -20.92 0.27 -31.40
CA ILE A 32 -20.50 -0.22 -32.72
C ILE A 32 -21.13 0.65 -33.83
N GLU A 33 -22.41 1.01 -33.66
CA GLU A 33 -23.17 1.83 -34.61
C GLU A 33 -22.63 3.27 -34.76
N LEU A 34 -21.76 3.74 -33.85
CA LEU A 34 -21.04 5.02 -34.02
C LEU A 34 -20.04 5.00 -35.19
N GLY A 35 -19.64 3.82 -35.68
CA GLY A 35 -18.83 3.68 -36.89
C GLY A 35 -17.34 3.97 -36.72
N PHE A 36 -16.83 4.09 -35.48
CA PHE A 36 -15.40 4.22 -35.23
C PHE A 36 -14.65 2.90 -35.49
N PRO A 37 -13.43 2.93 -36.05
CA PRO A 37 -12.62 1.73 -36.23
C PRO A 37 -12.32 1.04 -34.89
N ILE A 38 -12.70 -0.24 -34.78
CA ILE A 38 -12.37 -1.09 -33.64
C ILE A 38 -11.15 -1.93 -34.03
N VAL A 39 -10.05 -1.83 -33.27
CA VAL A 39 -8.83 -2.61 -33.55
C VAL A 39 -8.76 -3.91 -32.75
N GLY A 40 -9.53 -4.02 -31.68
CA GLY A 40 -9.58 -5.19 -30.83
C GLY A 40 -10.43 -4.97 -29.58
N ILE A 41 -10.65 -6.04 -28.84
CA ILE A 41 -11.50 -6.07 -27.65
C ILE A 41 -10.66 -6.49 -26.45
N VAL A 42 -10.78 -5.76 -25.35
CA VAL A 42 -10.16 -6.11 -24.06
C VAL A 42 -11.26 -6.28 -23.02
N SER A 43 -11.29 -7.42 -22.32
CA SER A 43 -12.26 -7.67 -21.24
C SER A 43 -11.65 -8.41 -20.06
N ASP A 44 -12.35 -8.45 -18.94
CA ASP A 44 -11.99 -9.24 -17.75
C ASP A 44 -12.04 -10.76 -17.98
N GLY A 45 -12.50 -11.22 -19.15
CA GLY A 45 -12.57 -12.63 -19.51
C GLY A 45 -13.87 -13.32 -19.11
N GLN A 46 -14.87 -12.62 -18.55
CA GLN A 46 -16.18 -13.19 -18.22
C GLN A 46 -16.82 -13.85 -19.45
N HIS A 47 -17.40 -15.04 -19.25
CA HIS A 47 -17.91 -15.87 -20.35
C HIS A 47 -19.02 -15.17 -21.15
N SER A 48 -19.98 -14.50 -20.50
CA SER A 48 -21.05 -13.79 -21.20
C SER A 48 -20.56 -12.60 -22.02
N ILE A 49 -19.50 -11.90 -21.57
CA ILE A 49 -18.87 -10.82 -22.34
C ILE A 49 -18.23 -11.38 -23.61
N ARG A 50 -17.54 -12.51 -23.50
CA ARG A 50 -16.93 -13.17 -24.66
C ARG A 50 -17.97 -13.57 -25.70
N LEU A 51 -19.06 -14.21 -25.27
CA LEU A 51 -20.15 -14.60 -26.17
C LEU A 51 -20.87 -13.40 -26.79
N ALA A 52 -21.06 -12.31 -26.03
CA ALA A 52 -21.67 -11.10 -26.56
C ALA A 52 -20.84 -10.50 -27.70
N PHE A 53 -19.52 -10.40 -27.51
CA PHE A 53 -18.62 -9.91 -28.56
C PHE A 53 -18.44 -10.89 -29.72
N GLU A 54 -18.39 -12.20 -29.48
CA GLU A 54 -18.36 -13.20 -30.56
C GLU A 54 -19.59 -13.08 -31.47
N GLY A 55 -20.77 -12.81 -30.89
CA GLY A 55 -21.99 -12.61 -31.66
C GLY A 55 -22.08 -11.27 -32.38
N LEU A 56 -21.41 -10.21 -31.90
CA LEU A 56 -21.48 -8.87 -32.49
C LEU A 56 -20.33 -8.55 -33.44
N LEU A 57 -19.12 -9.04 -33.15
CA LEU A 57 -17.87 -8.74 -33.84
C LEU A 57 -17.07 -10.05 -34.03
N PRO A 58 -17.62 -11.04 -34.76
CA PRO A 58 -16.94 -12.32 -34.98
C PRO A 58 -15.60 -12.12 -35.69
N GLY A 59 -14.56 -12.80 -35.21
CA GLY A 59 -13.22 -12.76 -35.80
C GLY A 59 -12.37 -11.52 -35.45
N PHE A 60 -12.87 -10.58 -34.64
CA PHE A 60 -12.05 -9.47 -34.15
C PHE A 60 -11.01 -9.97 -33.13
N PRO A 61 -9.79 -9.37 -33.09
CA PRO A 61 -8.82 -9.66 -32.06
C PRO A 61 -9.40 -9.47 -30.66
N TYR A 62 -9.30 -10.51 -29.83
CA TYR A 62 -9.83 -10.51 -28.48
C TYR A 62 -8.74 -10.83 -27.48
N GLN A 63 -8.61 -9.98 -26.46
CA GLN A 63 -7.60 -10.09 -25.43
C GLN A 63 -8.25 -10.07 -24.03
N TYR A 64 -7.74 -10.90 -23.12
CA TYR A 64 -8.05 -10.74 -21.71
C TYR A 64 -7.22 -9.62 -21.10
N CYS A 65 -7.86 -8.86 -20.21
CA CYS A 65 -7.22 -7.85 -19.41
C CYS A 65 -6.11 -8.50 -18.59
N GLN A 66 -4.86 -8.13 -18.90
CA GLN A 66 -3.67 -8.69 -18.26
C GLN A 66 -3.70 -8.48 -16.74
N TYR A 67 -4.24 -7.35 -16.28
CA TYR A 67 -4.38 -7.08 -14.85
C TYR A 67 -5.34 -8.06 -14.16
N HIS A 68 -6.54 -8.30 -14.71
CA HIS A 68 -7.48 -9.26 -14.13
C HIS A 68 -6.90 -10.68 -14.13
N TYR A 69 -6.27 -11.07 -15.25
CA TYR A 69 -5.59 -12.35 -15.35
C TYR A 69 -4.49 -12.50 -14.28
N LEU A 70 -3.62 -11.50 -14.14
CA LEU A 70 -2.56 -11.49 -13.12
C LEU A 70 -3.14 -11.55 -11.71
N LYS A 71 -4.20 -10.80 -11.44
CA LYS A 71 -4.89 -10.77 -10.15
C LYS A 71 -5.47 -12.14 -9.79
N ASP A 72 -6.03 -12.84 -10.75
CA ASP A 72 -6.60 -14.17 -10.54
C ASP A 72 -5.52 -15.21 -10.22
N ILE A 73 -4.42 -15.24 -11.00
CA ILE A 73 -3.31 -16.19 -10.75
C ILE A 73 -2.53 -15.86 -9.48
N ALA A 74 -2.46 -14.58 -9.09
CA ALA A 74 -1.75 -14.14 -7.90
C ALA A 74 -2.54 -14.33 -6.59
N LYS A 75 -3.79 -14.80 -6.66
CA LYS A 75 -4.69 -14.88 -5.49
C LYS A 75 -4.07 -15.57 -4.28
N SER A 76 -3.40 -16.70 -4.48
CA SER A 76 -2.75 -17.44 -3.39
C SER A 76 -1.62 -16.65 -2.72
N VAL A 77 -0.83 -15.93 -3.51
CA VAL A 77 0.26 -15.07 -3.03
C VAL A 77 -0.31 -13.85 -2.30
N VAL A 78 -1.33 -13.22 -2.86
CA VAL A 78 -2.02 -12.07 -2.24
C VAL A 78 -2.65 -12.46 -0.90
N ASP A 79 -3.27 -13.65 -0.82
CA ASP A 79 -3.87 -14.14 0.42
C ASP A 79 -2.81 -14.42 1.50
N ALA A 80 -1.64 -14.95 1.11
CA ALA A 80 -0.51 -15.13 2.02
C ALA A 80 0.06 -13.79 2.50
N ASP A 81 0.25 -12.83 1.59
CA ASP A 81 0.72 -11.49 1.91
C ASP A 81 -0.24 -10.74 2.85
N ARG A 82 -1.56 -10.89 2.64
CA ARG A 82 -2.58 -10.31 3.53
C ARG A 82 -2.47 -10.84 4.96
N LYS A 83 -2.16 -12.13 5.13
CA LYS A 83 -1.89 -12.72 6.45
C LYS A 83 -0.61 -12.14 7.05
N LEU A 84 0.47 -12.06 6.27
CA LEU A 84 1.72 -11.44 6.68
C LEU A 84 1.51 -10.00 7.17
N LYS A 85 0.84 -9.16 6.38
CA LYS A 85 0.45 -7.78 6.74
C LYS A 85 -0.29 -7.74 8.08
N THR A 86 -1.26 -8.64 8.25
CA THR A 86 -2.08 -8.69 9.47
C THR A 86 -1.23 -9.02 10.70
N GLU A 87 -0.36 -10.02 10.62
CA GLU A 87 0.53 -10.40 11.73
C GLU A 87 1.58 -9.32 12.05
N LEU A 88 2.17 -8.70 11.03
CA LEU A 88 3.10 -7.59 11.21
C LEU A 88 2.42 -6.40 11.91
N LYS A 89 1.22 -5.98 11.46
CA LYS A 89 0.46 -4.91 12.11
C LYS A 89 0.07 -5.27 13.55
N LYS A 90 -0.20 -6.54 13.87
CA LYS A 90 -0.44 -7.00 15.26
C LYS A 90 0.81 -6.86 16.14
N SER A 91 1.98 -7.26 15.64
CA SER A 91 3.24 -7.19 16.40
C SER A 91 3.61 -5.75 16.80
N MET A 92 3.20 -4.75 16.01
CA MET A 92 3.49 -3.34 16.23
C MET A 92 2.49 -2.62 17.17
N ARG A 93 1.41 -3.27 17.63
CA ARG A 93 0.37 -2.62 18.45
C ARG A 93 0.89 -2.08 19.79
N GLY A 94 1.98 -2.62 20.32
CA GLY A 94 2.60 -2.18 21.57
C GLY A 94 3.38 -0.86 21.50
N ILE A 95 3.51 -0.25 20.31
CA ILE A 95 4.37 0.93 20.10
C ILE A 95 3.94 2.17 20.90
N ARG A 96 2.65 2.27 21.25
CA ARG A 96 2.12 3.42 22.01
C ARG A 96 2.70 3.52 23.42
N ASP A 97 3.01 2.39 24.05
CA ASP A 97 3.64 2.41 25.38
C ASP A 97 5.07 2.95 25.31
N VAL A 98 5.79 2.68 24.22
CA VAL A 98 7.13 3.20 23.97
C VAL A 98 7.07 4.71 23.68
N GLU A 99 6.13 5.13 22.85
CA GLU A 99 5.88 6.55 22.55
C GLU A 99 5.60 7.34 23.84
N ARG A 100 4.71 6.84 24.69
CA ARG A 100 4.38 7.49 25.97
C ARG A 100 5.61 7.63 26.88
N LYS A 101 6.50 6.64 26.89
CA LYS A 101 7.76 6.72 27.66
C LYS A 101 8.68 7.80 27.11
N ILE A 102 8.80 7.92 25.79
CA ILE A 102 9.61 8.98 25.15
C ILE A 102 9.04 10.36 25.49
N GLU A 103 7.72 10.56 25.37
CA GLU A 103 7.06 11.82 25.75
C GLU A 103 7.28 12.19 27.23
N GLN A 104 7.26 11.19 28.12
CA GLN A 104 7.59 11.39 29.54
C GLN A 104 9.05 11.82 29.73
N THR A 105 10.00 11.22 29.01
CA THR A 105 11.41 11.65 29.04
C THR A 105 11.56 13.07 28.49
N GLU A 106 10.94 13.41 27.35
CA GLU A 106 10.99 14.76 26.78
C GLU A 106 10.45 15.80 27.78
N SER A 107 9.30 15.53 28.41
CA SER A 107 8.69 16.43 29.40
C SER A 107 9.47 16.57 30.70
N ARG A 108 10.19 15.52 31.15
CA ARG A 108 11.07 15.57 32.32
C ARG A 108 12.29 16.43 32.03
N VAL A 109 12.90 16.27 30.87
CA VAL A 109 14.10 17.03 30.52
C VAL A 109 13.77 18.51 30.31
N SER A 110 12.68 18.84 29.62
CA SER A 110 12.25 20.24 29.44
C SER A 110 11.91 20.95 30.76
N LYS A 111 11.52 20.22 31.81
CA LYS A 111 11.29 20.79 33.15
C LYS A 111 12.57 21.01 33.96
N ASN A 112 13.62 20.24 33.69
CA ASN A 112 14.91 20.35 34.38
C ASN A 112 15.81 21.46 33.80
N GLU A 113 15.66 21.80 32.51
CA GLU A 113 16.34 22.95 31.89
C GLU A 113 15.98 24.28 32.53
N ASP A 114 14.77 24.41 33.11
CA ASP A 114 14.29 25.63 33.78
C ASP A 114 14.81 25.80 35.22
N VAL A 115 15.52 24.78 35.78
CA VAL A 115 15.81 24.70 37.23
C VAL A 115 17.32 24.65 37.57
N THR A 116 18.26 24.43 36.62
CA THR A 116 19.68 24.23 37.00
C THR A 116 20.72 24.92 36.10
N MET A 117 21.44 25.90 36.69
CA MET A 117 22.72 26.43 36.20
C MET A 117 23.91 25.62 36.75
N SER A 118 24.03 24.33 36.40
CA SER A 118 25.24 23.55 36.68
C SER A 118 25.77 22.83 35.43
N VAL A 119 27.06 23.02 35.14
CA VAL A 119 27.70 22.69 33.85
C VAL A 119 27.75 21.18 33.57
N SER A 120 27.86 20.33 34.61
CA SER A 120 27.88 18.87 34.45
C SER A 120 26.50 18.23 34.24
N ALA A 121 25.42 18.89 34.66
CA ALA A 121 24.05 18.40 34.44
C ALA A 121 23.57 18.72 33.02
N GLY A 122 24.03 19.82 32.42
CA GLY A 122 23.66 20.24 31.08
C GLY A 122 24.09 19.29 29.96
N GLU A 123 25.27 18.68 30.06
CA GLU A 123 25.79 17.74 29.04
C GLU A 123 25.03 16.41 29.04
N GLN A 124 24.68 15.88 30.22
CA GLN A 124 23.86 14.68 30.35
C GLN A 124 22.44 14.90 29.81
N THR A 125 21.87 16.06 30.14
CA THR A 125 20.50 16.45 29.79
C THR A 125 20.33 16.65 28.28
N THR A 126 21.33 17.26 27.63
CA THR A 126 21.36 17.45 26.17
C THR A 126 21.51 16.15 25.40
N LEU A 127 22.31 15.19 25.92
CA LEU A 127 22.45 13.87 25.34
C LEU A 127 21.16 13.05 25.44
N GLU A 128 20.51 13.03 26.62
CA GLU A 128 19.23 12.36 26.83
C GLU A 128 18.14 12.92 25.92
N MET A 129 18.14 14.23 25.67
CA MET A 129 17.24 14.86 24.71
C MET A 129 17.50 14.47 23.27
N ALA A 130 18.76 14.39 22.86
CA ALA A 130 19.13 13.93 21.53
C ALA A 130 18.66 12.48 21.30
N GLU A 131 18.83 11.61 22.29
CA GLU A 131 18.36 10.22 22.26
C GLU A 131 16.83 10.13 22.16
N ALA A 132 16.10 10.89 22.98
CA ALA A 132 14.64 10.95 22.92
C ALA A 132 14.14 11.40 21.53
N ARG A 133 14.77 12.42 20.94
CA ARG A 133 14.45 12.90 19.58
C ARG A 133 14.72 11.83 18.51
N ILE A 134 15.82 11.09 18.61
CA ILE A 134 16.14 9.98 17.69
C ILE A 134 15.13 8.85 17.85
N ALA A 135 14.84 8.43 19.09
CA ALA A 135 13.85 7.40 19.37
C ALA A 135 12.47 7.78 18.82
N LYS A 136 12.06 9.03 18.98
CA LYS A 136 10.81 9.56 18.41
C LYS A 136 10.75 9.45 16.89
N LYS A 137 11.84 9.75 16.18
CA LYS A 137 11.92 9.55 14.71
C LYS A 137 11.70 8.09 14.32
N TYR A 138 12.32 7.15 15.05
CA TYR A 138 12.10 5.72 14.80
C TYR A 138 10.66 5.28 15.10
N ILE A 139 10.02 5.81 16.15
CA ILE A 139 8.61 5.54 16.43
C ILE A 139 7.70 6.04 15.31
N VAL A 140 7.94 7.25 14.80
CA VAL A 140 7.20 7.80 13.65
C VAL A 140 7.39 6.92 12.41
N ALA A 141 8.63 6.51 12.11
CA ALA A 141 8.91 5.62 10.98
C ALA A 141 8.17 4.28 11.11
N THR A 142 8.19 3.66 12.29
CA THR A 142 7.47 2.40 12.54
C THR A 142 5.96 2.60 12.48
N ARG A 143 5.42 3.75 12.93
CA ARG A 143 4.00 4.07 12.78
C ARG A 143 3.58 4.21 11.32
N ALA A 144 4.42 4.79 10.47
CA ALA A 144 4.13 4.92 9.04
C ALA A 144 3.87 3.55 8.39
N LEU A 145 4.52 2.48 8.86
CA LEU A 145 4.29 1.11 8.38
C LEU A 145 2.83 0.64 8.57
N LEU A 146 2.11 1.16 9.57
CA LEU A 146 0.72 0.79 9.81
C LEU A 146 -0.22 1.37 8.75
N LEU A 147 0.22 2.38 8.00
CA LEU A 147 -0.53 3.03 6.93
C LEU A 147 -0.28 2.39 5.56
N GLU A 148 0.64 1.43 5.47
CA GLU A 148 0.95 0.75 4.20
C GLU A 148 -0.22 -0.14 3.78
N ASP A 149 -0.71 0.13 2.58
CA ASP A 149 -1.84 -0.57 1.97
C ASP A 149 -1.54 -1.24 0.63
N GLY A 150 -0.52 -0.76 -0.12
CA GLY A 150 -0.06 -1.36 -1.38
C GLY A 150 -1.10 -1.35 -2.51
N ASP A 151 -0.77 -1.98 -3.64
CA ASP A 151 -1.67 -2.22 -4.78
C ASP A 151 -1.54 -3.67 -5.30
N PRO A 152 -2.13 -4.66 -4.61
CA PRO A 152 -2.03 -6.05 -5.03
C PRO A 152 -2.71 -6.30 -6.40
N PRO A 153 -2.12 -7.15 -7.26
CA PRO A 153 -0.95 -7.99 -7.02
C PRO A 153 0.40 -7.35 -7.37
N LEU A 154 0.42 -6.09 -7.83
CA LEU A 154 1.64 -5.42 -8.30
C LEU A 154 2.54 -4.98 -7.14
N GLU A 155 1.94 -4.53 -6.05
CA GLU A 155 2.62 -4.09 -4.84
C GLU A 155 2.01 -4.78 -3.62
N LEU A 156 2.72 -5.79 -3.10
CA LEU A 156 2.28 -6.60 -1.97
C LEU A 156 2.54 -5.88 -0.64
N PRO A 157 1.50 -5.43 0.10
CA PRO A 157 1.67 -4.60 1.28
C PRO A 157 2.33 -5.30 2.47
N GLY A 158 2.12 -6.61 2.66
CA GLY A 158 2.78 -7.36 3.72
C GLY A 158 4.29 -7.39 3.54
N MET A 159 4.75 -7.69 2.33
CA MET A 159 6.16 -7.64 1.93
C MET A 159 6.75 -6.24 2.07
N LEU A 160 6.05 -5.21 1.62
CA LEU A 160 6.49 -3.81 1.79
C LEU A 160 6.69 -3.43 3.26
N ILE A 161 5.75 -3.79 4.13
CA ILE A 161 5.88 -3.55 5.58
C ILE A 161 7.08 -4.31 6.13
N TYR A 162 7.28 -5.57 5.73
CA TYR A 162 8.38 -6.40 6.19
C TYR A 162 9.74 -5.80 5.83
N GLU A 163 9.96 -5.48 4.56
CA GLU A 163 11.23 -4.92 4.08
C GLU A 163 11.53 -3.56 4.73
N ARG A 164 10.51 -2.69 4.86
CA ARG A 164 10.67 -1.39 5.52
C ARG A 164 10.93 -1.56 7.03
N ALA A 165 10.29 -2.51 7.70
CA ALA A 165 10.57 -2.83 9.09
C ALA A 165 12.01 -3.31 9.28
N GLN A 166 12.51 -4.17 8.38
CA GLN A 166 13.92 -4.58 8.38
C GLN A 166 14.87 -3.41 8.18
N ALA A 167 14.56 -2.48 7.26
CA ALA A 167 15.37 -1.29 7.04
C ALA A 167 15.44 -0.39 8.28
N ILE A 168 14.31 -0.19 8.97
CA ILE A 168 14.22 0.54 10.25
C ILE A 168 15.07 -0.17 11.32
N GLN A 169 14.91 -1.49 11.47
CA GLN A 169 15.67 -2.28 12.43
C GLN A 169 17.18 -2.19 12.17
N ALA A 170 17.62 -2.35 10.93
CA ALA A 170 19.02 -2.26 10.55
C ALA A 170 19.60 -0.86 10.81
N SER A 171 18.82 0.18 10.55
CA SER A 171 19.22 1.57 10.88
C SER A 171 19.37 1.77 12.38
N LEU A 172 18.43 1.27 13.18
CA LEU A 172 18.50 1.34 14.64
C LEU A 172 19.72 0.58 15.19
N ALA A 173 19.98 -0.62 14.69
CA ALA A 173 21.15 -1.42 15.06
C ALA A 173 22.46 -0.65 14.81
N ARG A 174 22.62 -0.03 13.63
CA ARG A 174 23.79 0.82 13.33
C ARG A 174 23.93 2.01 14.28
N CYS A 175 22.82 2.62 14.70
CA CYS A 175 22.86 3.71 15.69
C CYS A 175 23.35 3.21 17.06
N LEU A 176 22.94 2.01 17.47
CA LEU A 176 23.36 1.40 18.74
C LEU A 176 24.83 0.97 18.70
N ASP A 177 25.29 0.38 17.60
CA ASP A 177 26.69 -0.05 17.45
C ASP A 177 27.66 1.15 17.47
N LYS A 178 27.28 2.26 16.83
CA LYS A 178 28.05 3.51 16.88
C LYS A 178 28.08 4.11 18.29
N LYS A 179 27.01 3.95 19.08
CA LYS A 179 26.99 4.37 20.48
C LYS A 179 27.94 3.53 21.33
N GLY A 180 28.09 2.24 21.02
CA GLY A 180 29.08 1.34 21.64
C GLY A 180 30.53 1.68 21.29
N ALA A 181 30.80 2.24 20.10
CA ALA A 181 32.13 2.71 19.70
C ALA A 181 32.58 4.02 20.38
N LEU A 182 31.68 4.67 21.14
CA LEU A 182 31.93 5.90 21.90
C LEU A 182 31.91 5.69 23.41
N ALA A 183 31.78 4.43 23.88
CA ALA A 183 31.99 4.12 25.29
C ALA A 183 33.51 4.06 25.59
N PRO A 184 34.02 4.79 26.60
CA PRO A 184 35.42 4.74 27.00
C PRO A 184 35.83 3.37 27.56
#